data_AF-A0A7S3HUC2-F1
#
_entry.id   AF-A0A7S3HUC2-F1
#
_cell.length_a   1.000
_cell.length_b   1.000
_cell.length_c   1.000
_cell.angle_alpha   90.00
_cell.angle_beta   90.00
_cell.angle_gamma   90.00
#
_symmetry.space_group_name_H-M   'P 1'
#
loop_
_entity.id
_entity.type
_entity.pdbx_description
1 polymer ?
#
loop_
_entity_poly.entity_id
_entity_poly.type
_entity_poly.pdbx_seq_one_letter_code
_entity_poly.pdbx_strand_id
1 'polypeptide(L)'
;SVQKIAAMPDDSGCNSIPEKIAMYKAVLDAMKPEERWDPMLFDTPSPERNGRALRIREESGYTETQLNQYFYEFDTMRDLLSRLGSGKSMDEVTRGMAMDRVEKLGEGRSRSARRRLDKNIRAPKKAEWLTM
;
A
#
# COMPACT_ATOMS: atom_id res chain seq x y z
N SER A 1 13.30 -2.87 -13.16
CA SER A 1 12.69 -1.54 -13.09
C SER A 1 11.78 -1.51 -11.88
N VAL A 2 11.91 -0.52 -11.00
CA VAL A 2 11.07 -0.34 -9.78
C VAL A 2 9.57 -0.38 -10.13
N GLN A 3 9.23 0.03 -11.35
CA GLN A 3 7.90 -0.07 -11.97
C GLN A 3 7.25 -1.47 -11.92
N LYS A 4 8.04 -2.56 -11.95
CA LYS A 4 7.48 -3.93 -11.91
C LYS A 4 7.14 -4.43 -10.50
N ILE A 5 7.64 -3.76 -9.45
CA ILE A 5 7.40 -4.11 -8.04
C ILE A 5 6.24 -3.26 -7.47
N ALA A 6 5.95 -2.12 -8.10
CA ALA A 6 4.83 -1.25 -7.74
C ALA A 6 3.47 -1.75 -8.24
N ALA A 7 3.44 -2.62 -9.26
CA ALA A 7 2.21 -3.15 -9.85
C ALA A 7 1.66 -4.33 -9.03
N MET A 8 0.92 -4.05 -7.95
CA MET A 8 -0.19 -4.93 -7.57
C MET A 8 -1.38 -4.62 -8.48
N PRO A 9 -2.28 -5.58 -8.72
CA PRO A 9 -3.58 -5.27 -9.27
C PRO A 9 -4.26 -4.26 -8.33
N ASP A 10 -4.69 -3.14 -8.90
CA ASP A 10 -5.51 -2.18 -8.18
C ASP A 10 -6.92 -2.79 -8.09
N ASP A 11 -7.19 -3.44 -6.97
CA ASP A 11 -8.48 -4.10 -6.72
C ASP A 11 -9.57 -3.11 -6.27
N SER A 12 -9.29 -1.79 -6.34
CA SER A 12 -10.31 -0.75 -6.05
C SER A 12 -11.42 -0.72 -7.10
N GLY A 13 -11.20 -1.26 -8.29
CA GLY A 13 -12.14 -1.21 -9.41
C GLY A 13 -12.40 0.21 -9.93
N CYS A 14 -11.61 1.20 -9.50
CA CYS A 14 -11.66 2.57 -10.00
C CYS A 14 -10.81 2.69 -11.26
N ASN A 15 -11.36 3.33 -12.30
CA ASN A 15 -10.65 3.52 -13.57
C ASN A 15 -9.89 4.85 -13.62
N SER A 16 -10.16 5.75 -12.67
CA SER A 16 -9.58 7.08 -12.63
C SER A 16 -9.22 7.53 -11.20
N ILE A 17 -8.25 8.45 -11.09
CA ILE A 17 -7.86 9.06 -9.81
C ILE A 17 -9.05 9.79 -9.15
N PRO A 18 -9.87 10.58 -9.87
CA PRO A 18 -11.04 11.21 -9.26
C PRO A 18 -12.05 10.23 -8.67
N GLU A 19 -12.32 9.10 -9.35
CA GLU A 19 -13.18 8.03 -8.81
C GLU A 19 -12.62 7.45 -7.52
N LYS A 20 -11.29 7.23 -7.49
CA LYS A 20 -10.61 6.70 -6.31
C LYS A 20 -10.68 7.67 -5.13
N ILE A 21 -10.51 8.98 -5.36
CA ILE A 21 -10.69 10.01 -4.34
C ILE A 21 -12.14 10.06 -3.86
N ALA A 22 -13.12 9.94 -4.76
CA ALA A 22 -14.53 9.90 -4.39
C ALA A 22 -14.85 8.69 -3.52
N MET A 23 -14.32 7.52 -3.87
CA MET A 23 -14.42 6.31 -3.05
C MET A 23 -13.83 6.54 -1.65
N TYR A 24 -12.63 7.10 -1.56
CA TYR A 24 -11.98 7.36 -0.28
C TYR A 24 -12.77 8.32 0.59
N LYS A 25 -13.34 9.36 -0.02
CA LYS A 25 -14.20 10.31 0.69
C LYS A 25 -15.44 9.62 1.23
N ALA A 26 -16.13 8.81 0.42
CA ALA A 26 -17.33 8.08 0.86
C ALA A 26 -17.03 7.08 1.98
N VAL A 27 -15.89 6.38 1.92
CA VAL A 27 -15.45 5.50 3.01
C VAL A 27 -15.17 6.30 4.28
N LEU A 28 -14.45 7.41 4.18
CA LEU A 28 -14.20 8.30 5.33
C LEU A 28 -15.49 8.84 5.93
N ASP A 29 -16.44 9.28 5.10
CA ASP A 29 -17.72 9.82 5.53
C ASP A 29 -18.55 8.75 6.28
N ALA A 30 -18.46 7.48 5.88
CA ALA A 30 -19.05 6.35 6.56
C ALA A 30 -18.32 5.95 7.87
N MET A 31 -17.07 6.35 8.09
CA MET A 31 -16.35 6.08 9.34
C MET A 31 -16.83 6.99 10.46
N LYS A 32 -16.91 6.46 11.69
CA LYS A 32 -17.15 7.29 12.89
C LYS A 32 -15.92 8.15 13.21
N PRO A 33 -16.09 9.29 13.90
CA PRO A 33 -14.96 10.14 14.28
C PRO A 33 -13.85 9.38 15.02
N GLU A 34 -14.21 8.47 15.93
CA GLU A 34 -13.25 7.68 16.71
C GLU A 34 -12.47 6.71 15.82
N GLU A 35 -13.13 6.13 14.81
CA GLU A 35 -12.53 5.23 13.83
C GLU A 35 -11.56 5.96 12.88
N ARG A 36 -11.83 7.24 12.58
CA ARG A 36 -10.91 8.09 11.81
C ARG A 36 -9.70 8.49 12.64
N TRP A 37 -9.89 8.69 13.94
CA TRP A 37 -8.84 9.10 14.86
C TRP A 37 -7.88 7.96 15.20
N ASP A 38 -8.41 6.74 15.35
CA ASP A 38 -7.63 5.53 15.56
C ASP A 38 -7.92 4.47 14.48
N PRO A 39 -7.22 4.53 13.33
CA PRO A 39 -7.34 3.53 12.28
C PRO A 39 -6.85 2.13 12.70
N MET A 40 -6.10 1.99 13.80
CA MET A 40 -5.60 0.68 14.25
C MET A 40 -6.73 -0.23 14.75
N LEU A 41 -7.92 0.33 14.98
CA LEU A 41 -9.14 -0.41 15.25
C LEU A 41 -9.53 -1.39 14.12
N PHE A 42 -8.97 -1.23 12.92
CA PHE A 42 -9.18 -2.13 11.78
C PHE A 42 -8.08 -3.19 11.59
N ASP A 43 -6.93 -3.01 12.24
CA ASP A 43 -5.76 -3.90 12.10
C ASP A 43 -5.88 -5.16 12.96
N THR A 44 -6.59 -5.07 14.10
CA THR A 44 -6.68 -6.17 15.07
C THR A 44 -7.91 -7.05 14.78
N PRO A 45 -7.75 -8.36 14.57
CA PRO A 45 -8.89 -9.26 14.37
C PRO A 45 -9.71 -9.33 15.66
N SER A 46 -10.90 -8.73 15.63
CA SER A 46 -11.86 -8.72 16.73
C SER A 46 -13.29 -8.79 16.17
N PRO A 47 -14.29 -9.26 16.94
CA PRO A 47 -15.69 -9.21 16.52
C PRO A 47 -16.14 -7.78 16.19
N GLU A 48 -15.64 -6.82 16.94
CA GLU A 48 -15.92 -5.40 16.74
C GLU A 48 -15.38 -4.87 15.42
N ARG A 49 -14.17 -5.29 15.00
CA ARG A 49 -13.62 -4.97 13.67
C ARG A 49 -14.59 -5.35 12.57
N ASN A 50 -15.13 -6.57 12.61
CA ASN A 50 -16.06 -7.05 11.59
C ASN A 50 -17.36 -6.24 11.59
N GLY A 51 -17.85 -5.85 12.76
CA GLY A 51 -19.00 -4.94 12.88
C GLY A 51 -18.75 -3.55 12.28
N ARG A 52 -17.58 -2.95 12.55
CA ARG A 52 -17.18 -1.65 11.98
C ARG A 52 -17.07 -1.73 10.46
N ALA A 53 -16.38 -2.74 9.94
CA ALA A 53 -16.20 -2.95 8.51
C ALA A 53 -17.53 -3.21 7.79
N LEU A 54 -18.43 -4.01 8.38
CA LEU A 54 -19.76 -4.27 7.84
C LEU A 54 -20.59 -2.98 7.75
N ARG A 55 -20.59 -2.18 8.82
CA ARG A 55 -21.30 -0.89 8.85
C ARG A 55 -20.79 0.06 7.78
N ILE A 56 -19.46 0.23 7.69
CA ILE A 56 -18.85 1.10 6.67
C ILE A 56 -19.22 0.61 5.27
N ARG A 57 -19.20 -0.70 5.02
CA ARG A 57 -19.61 -1.30 3.75
C ARG A 57 -21.04 -0.94 3.36
N GLU A 58 -21.96 -1.02 4.32
CA GLU A 58 -23.38 -0.70 4.12
C GLU A 58 -23.61 0.79 3.88
N GLU A 59 -22.93 1.66 4.63
CA GLU A 59 -23.08 3.11 4.50
C GLU A 59 -22.37 3.69 3.27
N SER A 60 -21.21 3.13 2.89
CA SER A 60 -20.41 3.63 1.77
C SER A 60 -20.81 3.00 0.42
N GLY A 61 -21.53 1.88 0.43
CA GLY A 61 -21.95 1.15 -0.77
C GLY A 61 -20.81 0.46 -1.54
N TYR A 62 -19.63 0.31 -0.91
CA TYR A 62 -18.45 -0.32 -1.53
C TYR A 62 -18.28 -1.76 -1.05
N THR A 63 -17.61 -2.58 -1.85
CA THR A 63 -17.37 -3.99 -1.52
C THR A 63 -16.29 -4.14 -0.45
N GLU A 64 -16.27 -5.30 0.23
CA GLU A 64 -15.24 -5.63 1.21
C GLU A 64 -13.83 -5.60 0.60
N THR A 65 -13.66 -6.05 -0.65
CA THR A 65 -12.39 -5.96 -1.37
C THR A 65 -11.92 -4.52 -1.54
N GLN A 66 -12.83 -3.62 -1.92
CA GLN A 66 -12.52 -2.19 -2.09
C GLN A 66 -12.18 -1.51 -0.75
N LEU A 67 -12.87 -1.90 0.33
CA LEU A 67 -12.54 -1.41 1.67
C LEU A 67 -11.17 -1.92 2.14
N ASN A 68 -10.86 -3.19 1.93
CA ASN A 68 -9.54 -3.74 2.25
C ASN A 68 -8.44 -3.03 1.44
N GLN A 69 -8.69 -2.71 0.18
CA GLN A 69 -7.78 -1.91 -0.64
C GLN A 69 -7.60 -0.50 -0.08
N TYR A 70 -8.68 0.16 0.37
CA TYR A 70 -8.59 1.45 1.05
C TYR A 70 -7.70 1.39 2.30
N PHE A 71 -7.95 0.43 3.21
CA PHE A 71 -7.17 0.29 4.44
C PHE A 71 -5.70 -0.02 4.15
N TYR A 72 -5.43 -0.86 3.15
CA TYR A 72 -4.07 -1.15 2.70
C TYR A 72 -3.34 0.11 2.20
N GLU A 73 -3.99 0.92 1.37
CA GLU A 73 -3.40 2.15 0.83
C GLU A 73 -3.22 3.22 1.92
N PHE A 74 -4.17 3.32 2.86
CA PHE A 74 -4.02 4.17 4.03
C PHE A 74 -2.78 3.81 4.85
N ASP A 75 -2.60 2.52 5.18
CA ASP A 75 -1.44 2.07 5.95
C ASP A 75 -0.13 2.28 5.18
N THR A 76 -0.15 2.05 3.86
CA THR A 76 1.00 2.30 2.98
C THR A 76 1.39 3.79 2.99
N MET A 77 0.41 4.70 2.86
CA MET A 77 0.67 6.15 2.93
C MET A 77 1.16 6.58 4.31
N ARG A 78 0.59 6.00 5.38
CA ARG A 78 1.03 6.25 6.77
C ARG A 78 2.50 5.88 6.97
N ASP A 79 2.91 4.68 6.55
CA ASP A 79 4.31 4.23 6.67
C ASP A 79 5.26 5.10 5.83
N LEU A 80 4.86 5.45 4.61
CA LEU A 80 5.62 6.36 3.75
C LEU A 80 5.87 7.72 4.41
N LEU A 81 4.81 8.36 4.91
CA LEU A 81 4.90 9.66 5.58
C LEU A 81 5.71 9.59 6.88
N SER A 82 5.55 8.53 7.66
CA SER A 82 6.35 8.29 8.87
C SER A 82 7.85 8.20 8.55
N ARG A 83 8.21 7.42 7.52
CA ARG A 83 9.61 7.27 7.09
C ARG A 83 10.19 8.55 6.51
N LEU A 84 9.41 9.32 5.76
CA LEU A 84 9.83 10.65 5.28
C LEU A 84 10.03 11.62 6.45
N GLY A 85 9.14 11.59 7.45
CA GLY A 85 9.26 12.38 8.67
C GLY A 85 10.53 12.07 9.48
N SER A 86 11.09 10.87 9.33
CA SER A 86 12.37 10.48 9.95
C SER A 86 13.62 11.05 9.25
N GLY A 87 13.45 11.89 8.23
CA GLY A 87 14.56 12.56 7.51
C GLY A 87 15.19 11.73 6.39
N LYS A 88 14.59 10.59 6.01
CA LYS A 88 15.07 9.75 4.90
C LYS A 88 14.67 10.33 3.55
N SER A 89 15.51 10.11 2.54
CA SER A 89 15.18 10.54 1.18
C SER A 89 14.06 9.71 0.56
N MET A 90 13.32 10.29 -0.40
CA MET A 90 12.22 9.61 -1.10
C MET A 90 12.66 8.28 -1.73
N ASP A 91 13.87 8.24 -2.28
CA ASP A 91 14.46 7.05 -2.91
C ASP A 91 14.76 5.94 -1.89
N GLU A 92 15.22 6.29 -0.69
CA GLU A 92 15.47 5.33 0.38
C GLU A 92 14.16 4.76 0.94
N VAL A 93 13.15 5.61 1.11
CA VAL A 93 11.83 5.20 1.60
C VAL A 93 11.15 4.27 0.61
N THR A 94 11.07 4.66 -0.67
CA THR A 94 10.50 3.81 -1.72
C THR A 94 11.24 2.49 -1.87
N ARG A 95 12.58 2.49 -1.75
CA ARG A 95 13.37 1.26 -1.76
C ARG A 95 13.06 0.37 -0.55
N GLY A 96 12.99 0.94 0.65
CA GLY A 96 12.65 0.21 1.86
C GLY A 96 11.27 -0.43 1.78
N MET A 97 10.26 0.35 1.40
CA MET A 97 8.89 -0.15 1.25
C MET A 97 8.76 -1.22 0.17
N ALA A 98 9.51 -1.11 -0.94
CA ALA A 98 9.54 -2.15 -1.96
C ALA A 98 10.14 -3.46 -1.44
N MET A 99 11.17 -3.39 -0.59
CA MET A 99 11.76 -4.57 0.06
C MET A 99 10.80 -5.18 1.08
N ASP A 100 10.17 -4.37 1.93
CA ASP A 100 9.20 -4.82 2.93
C ASP A 100 7.98 -5.50 2.26
N ARG A 101 7.57 -4.99 1.09
CA ARG A 101 6.52 -5.59 0.26
C ARG A 101 6.91 -6.97 -0.26
N VAL A 102 8.15 -7.13 -0.73
CA VAL A 102 8.68 -8.44 -1.15
C VAL A 102 8.81 -9.38 0.03
N GLU A 103 9.13 -8.89 1.23
CA GLU A 103 9.19 -9.71 2.44
C GLU A 103 7.79 -10.18 2.86
N LYS A 104 6.80 -9.29 2.93
CA LYS A 104 5.39 -9.64 3.25
C LYS A 104 4.76 -10.59 2.23
N LEU A 105 5.02 -10.41 0.93
CA LEU A 105 4.57 -11.34 -0.12
C LEU A 105 5.45 -12.60 -0.22
N GLY A 106 6.62 -12.58 0.41
CA GLY A 106 7.70 -13.55 0.24
C GLY A 106 7.93 -14.45 1.45
N GLU A 107 7.06 -14.43 2.46
CA GLU A 107 6.95 -15.47 3.49
C GLU A 107 6.67 -16.83 2.81
N GLY A 108 7.72 -17.42 2.23
CA GLY A 108 7.67 -18.67 1.49
C GLY A 108 8.66 -18.83 0.33
N ARG A 109 9.31 -17.76 -0.20
CA ARG A 109 10.19 -17.90 -1.38
C ARG A 109 11.60 -17.35 -1.21
N SER A 110 12.48 -18.28 -0.84
CA SER A 110 13.93 -18.41 -1.11
C SER A 110 14.81 -17.14 -1.09
N ARG A 111 15.87 -17.18 -0.28
CA ARG A 111 17.00 -16.21 -0.23
C ARG A 111 17.52 -15.76 -1.61
N SER A 112 17.34 -16.60 -2.64
CA SER A 112 17.69 -16.31 -4.03
C SER A 112 16.87 -15.17 -4.66
N ALA A 113 15.60 -15.00 -4.29
CA ALA A 113 14.76 -13.89 -4.77
C ALA A 113 15.27 -12.54 -4.22
N ARG A 114 15.60 -12.51 -2.92
CA ARG A 114 16.24 -11.34 -2.27
C ARG A 114 17.55 -10.95 -2.97
N ARG A 115 18.44 -11.92 -3.23
CA ARG A 115 19.73 -11.66 -3.92
C ARG A 115 19.58 -11.17 -5.36
N ARG A 116 18.57 -11.66 -6.10
CA ARG A 116 18.31 -11.20 -7.49
C ARG A 116 17.84 -9.75 -7.53
N LEU A 117 17.00 -9.35 -6.56
CA LEU A 117 16.53 -7.97 -6.46
C LEU A 117 17.67 -7.01 -6.12
N ASP A 118 18.49 -7.35 -5.13
CA ASP A 118 19.63 -6.52 -4.70
C ASP A 118 20.65 -6.33 -5.84
N LYS A 119 20.91 -7.36 -6.65
CA LYS A 119 21.73 -7.25 -7.87
C LYS A 119 21.11 -6.35 -8.95
N ASN A 120 19.78 -6.43 -9.15
CA ASN A 120 19.09 -5.59 -10.13
C ASN A 120 18.96 -4.12 -9.69
N ILE A 121 19.08 -3.85 -8.38
CA ILE A 121 19.03 -2.49 -7.82
C ILE A 121 20.43 -1.86 -7.76
N ARG A 122 21.48 -2.65 -7.51
CA ARG A 122 22.88 -2.16 -7.47
C ARG A 122 23.54 -1.98 -8.84
N ALA A 123 23.00 -2.59 -9.90
CA ALA A 123 23.60 -2.43 -11.23
C ALA A 123 23.31 -1.01 -11.75
N PRO A 124 24.32 -0.14 -11.92
CA PRO A 124 24.12 1.05 -12.73
C PRO A 124 23.77 0.54 -14.13
N LYS A 125 22.58 0.90 -14.63
CA LYS A 125 22.30 0.76 -16.06
C LYS A 125 23.38 1.56 -16.77
N LYS A 126 24.35 0.89 -17.40
CA LYS A 126 25.24 1.58 -18.35
C LYS A 126 24.30 2.25 -19.35
N ALA A 127 24.38 3.57 -19.42
CA ALA A 127 23.51 4.33 -20.27
C ALA A 127 23.79 3.93 -21.72
N GLU A 128 22.74 3.74 -22.51
CA GLU A 128 22.81 3.18 -23.86
C GLU A 128 23.69 4.02 -24.83
N TRP A 129 23.97 5.28 -24.48
CA TRP A 129 24.89 6.15 -25.21
C TRP A 129 26.39 5.82 -25.05
N LEU A 130 26.76 4.94 -24.11
CA LEU A 130 28.15 4.48 -23.90
C LEU A 130 28.49 3.21 -24.70
N THR A 131 27.56 2.70 -25.51
CA THR A 131 27.73 1.52 -26.38
C THR A 131 27.66 1.84 -27.88
N MET A 132 27.74 3.12 -28.26
CA MET A 132 27.98 3.54 -29.64
C MET A 132 29.46 3.81 -29.89
#